data_AF-A0A935LUH2-F1
#
_entry.id   AF-A0A935LUH2-F1
#
_cell.length_a   1.000
_cell.length_b   1.000
_cell.length_c   1.000
_cell.angle_alpha   90.00
_cell.angle_beta   90.00
_cell.angle_gamma   90.00
#
_symmetry.space_group_name_H-M   'P 1'
#
loop_
_entity.id
_entity.type
_entity.pdbx_description
1 polymer ?
#
loop_
_entity_poly.entity_id
_entity_poly.type
_entity_poly.pdbx_seq_one_letter_code
_entity_poly.pdbx_strand_id
1 'polypeptide(L)'
;MSYLKEIVLNSFQELVFRRSGLNIDSLKMLKADASERKIFRIYYGGLKCIGIFNENPKENLAFVKFSESFLKLGFNVPEIYGFSDDNLFYIEEDLGDMTLKSAVSEKDSEEKIHLYKKALNDLIRFQVLSKDKLDYSYCYQTKCFDESVLKDDFGKFHDYLLKNYLTGFDKDNLLEKVMMFCSDLIRDSDNDFFLYRDFQPRNIMLKNNELYYIDYQSGRKGPLQYDLASFVYSGSAELTRDERYMLMIHYEENLRNYINYNEQKFRKDFYYFAFIRLIQVLGSYAYVYERRKDQKMTEKIKQGLLKLEELNNNLENKDINRFINNLTSHCSELIRI
;
A
#
# COMPACT_ATOMS: atom_id res chain seq x y z
N MET A 1 -14.28 11.51 -26.80
CA MET A 1 -13.37 12.25 -25.90
C MET A 1 -13.97 13.57 -25.37
N SER A 2 -14.75 14.34 -26.15
CA SER A 2 -15.36 15.60 -25.69
C SER A 2 -16.39 15.41 -24.56
N TYR A 3 -17.28 14.43 -24.71
CA TYR A 3 -18.37 14.18 -23.76
C TYR A 3 -17.91 13.80 -22.34
N LEU A 4 -16.88 12.96 -22.22
CA LEU A 4 -16.35 12.57 -20.91
C LEU A 4 -15.68 13.76 -20.19
N LYS A 5 -15.02 14.65 -20.93
CA LYS A 5 -14.46 15.88 -20.35
C LYS A 5 -15.56 16.81 -19.83
N GLU A 6 -16.67 16.90 -20.56
CA GLU A 6 -17.82 17.71 -20.19
C GLU A 6 -18.52 17.17 -18.93
N ILE A 7 -18.75 15.85 -18.85
CA ILE A 7 -19.29 15.22 -17.62
C ILE A 7 -18.37 15.50 -16.44
N VAL A 8 -17.07 15.24 -16.58
CA VAL A 8 -16.10 15.44 -15.50
C VAL A 8 -16.09 16.89 -15.01
N LEU A 9 -16.10 17.86 -15.93
CA LEU A 9 -16.17 19.28 -15.60
C LEU A 9 -17.46 19.63 -14.86
N ASN A 10 -18.61 19.20 -15.40
CA ASN A 10 -19.92 19.52 -14.82
C ASN A 10 -20.09 18.90 -13.42
N SER A 11 -19.67 17.65 -13.23
CA SER A 11 -19.72 16.98 -11.93
C SER A 11 -18.84 17.67 -10.88
N PHE A 12 -17.60 18.03 -11.24
CA PHE A 12 -16.75 18.81 -10.32
C PHE A 12 -17.27 20.22 -10.08
N GLN A 13 -17.82 20.88 -11.11
CA GLN A 13 -18.42 22.20 -10.99
C GLN A 13 -19.57 22.20 -10.00
N GLU A 14 -20.43 21.18 -10.04
CA GLU A 14 -21.51 21.02 -9.07
C GLU A 14 -20.97 20.88 -7.63
N LEU A 15 -19.98 20.00 -7.42
CA LEU A 15 -19.40 19.76 -6.10
C LEU A 15 -18.71 21.02 -5.53
N VAL A 16 -17.91 21.71 -6.35
CA VAL A 16 -17.24 22.96 -5.96
C VAL A 16 -18.26 24.05 -5.65
N PHE A 17 -19.27 24.22 -6.48
CA PHE A 17 -20.31 25.23 -6.28
C PHE A 17 -21.13 24.93 -5.03
N ARG A 18 -21.50 23.67 -4.79
CA ARG A 18 -22.23 23.24 -3.58
C ARG A 18 -21.45 23.56 -2.30
N ARG A 19 -20.12 23.41 -2.30
CA ARG A 19 -19.27 23.71 -1.14
C ARG A 19 -19.01 25.20 -0.94
N SER A 20 -18.78 25.94 -2.02
CA SER A 20 -18.17 27.28 -1.95
C SER A 20 -19.00 28.43 -2.54
N GLY A 21 -20.01 28.11 -3.35
CA GLY A 21 -20.74 29.08 -4.17
C GLY A 21 -19.95 29.63 -5.36
N LEU A 22 -18.78 29.06 -5.67
CA LEU A 22 -17.86 29.54 -6.71
C LEU A 22 -17.84 28.62 -7.94
N ASN A 23 -17.46 29.21 -9.08
CA ASN A 23 -17.22 28.47 -10.31
C ASN A 23 -15.76 28.00 -10.41
N ILE A 24 -15.54 26.91 -11.14
CA ILE A 24 -14.19 26.42 -11.44
C ILE A 24 -13.53 27.37 -12.44
N ASP A 25 -12.34 27.86 -12.09
CA ASP A 25 -11.50 28.66 -12.97
C ASP A 25 -10.73 27.77 -13.95
N SER A 26 -10.18 26.66 -13.45
CA SER A 26 -9.44 25.70 -14.27
C SER A 26 -9.29 24.32 -13.60
N LEU A 27 -9.07 23.29 -14.43
CA LEU A 27 -8.73 21.93 -14.00
C LEU A 27 -7.39 21.52 -14.61
N LYS A 28 -6.51 20.97 -13.78
CA LYS A 28 -5.25 20.37 -14.21
C LYS A 28 -5.25 18.89 -13.87
N MET A 29 -5.23 18.04 -14.87
CA MET A 29 -5.06 16.60 -14.65
C MET A 29 -3.68 16.32 -14.04
N LEU A 30 -3.64 15.56 -12.95
CA LEU A 30 -2.41 15.08 -12.32
C LEU A 30 -2.02 13.73 -12.95
N LYS A 31 -0.72 13.42 -13.02
CA LYS A 31 -0.26 12.13 -13.54
C LYS A 31 -0.82 11.01 -12.66
N ALA A 32 -1.52 10.06 -13.27
CA ALA A 32 -1.97 8.86 -12.59
C ALA A 32 -0.84 7.81 -12.59
N ASP A 33 -0.25 7.56 -11.43
CA ASP A 33 0.67 6.43 -11.24
C ASP A 33 -0.13 5.13 -11.18
N ALA A 34 -0.25 4.47 -12.34
CA ALA A 34 -0.83 3.13 -12.54
C ALA A 34 -2.29 2.85 -12.08
N SER A 35 -2.92 3.79 -11.36
CA SER A 35 -4.32 3.76 -10.90
C SER A 35 -5.30 4.06 -12.04
N GLU A 36 -6.48 3.44 -11.99
CA GLU A 36 -7.60 3.74 -12.92
C GLU A 36 -8.28 5.08 -12.61
N ARG A 37 -8.13 5.57 -11.36
CA ARG A 37 -8.61 6.89 -10.93
C ARG A 37 -8.02 8.01 -11.78
N LYS A 38 -8.87 8.95 -12.21
CA LYS A 38 -8.45 10.20 -12.85
C LYS A 38 -8.48 11.31 -11.79
N ILE A 39 -7.31 11.86 -11.52
CA ILE A 39 -7.10 12.85 -10.45
C ILE A 39 -6.85 14.22 -11.09
N PHE A 40 -7.52 15.25 -10.59
CA PHE A 40 -7.45 16.62 -11.07
C PHE A 40 -7.18 17.55 -9.91
N ARG A 41 -6.27 18.52 -10.09
CA ARG A 41 -6.22 19.70 -9.26
C ARG A 41 -7.19 20.73 -9.83
N ILE A 42 -8.15 21.16 -9.03
CA ILE A 42 -9.20 22.11 -9.40
C ILE A 42 -8.88 23.46 -8.74
N TYR A 43 -8.92 24.54 -9.51
CA TYR A 43 -8.70 25.91 -9.05
C TYR A 43 -10.01 26.69 -9.15
N TYR A 44 -10.35 27.44 -8.10
CA TYR A 44 -11.59 28.22 -8.03
C TYR A 44 -11.45 29.38 -7.03
N GLY A 45 -11.70 30.62 -7.46
CA GLY A 45 -11.70 31.81 -6.60
C GLY A 45 -10.45 32.01 -5.75
N GLY A 46 -9.27 31.65 -6.29
CA GLY A 46 -7.99 31.69 -5.57
C GLY A 46 -7.72 30.52 -4.61
N LEU A 47 -8.67 29.58 -4.49
CA LEU A 47 -8.55 28.34 -3.74
C LEU A 47 -8.22 27.16 -4.67
N LYS A 48 -7.92 26.01 -4.05
CA LYS A 48 -7.68 24.76 -4.77
C LYS A 48 -8.13 23.53 -3.98
N CYS A 49 -8.51 22.48 -4.70
CA CYS A 49 -8.82 21.15 -4.16
C CYS A 49 -8.38 20.04 -5.14
N ILE A 50 -8.42 18.79 -4.69
CA ILE A 50 -8.24 17.62 -5.55
C ILE A 50 -9.61 17.04 -5.88
N GLY A 51 -9.88 16.80 -7.15
CA GLY A 51 -11.05 16.10 -7.65
C GLY A 51 -10.69 14.74 -8.21
N ILE A 52 -11.43 13.71 -7.80
CA ILE A 52 -11.19 12.32 -8.19
C ILE A 52 -12.41 11.83 -8.94
N PHE A 53 -12.18 11.25 -10.11
CA PHE A 53 -13.15 10.47 -10.86
C PHE A 53 -12.69 9.01 -10.93
N ASN A 54 -13.58 8.08 -10.57
CA ASN A 54 -13.34 6.64 -10.61
C ASN A 54 -14.61 5.92 -11.05
N GLU A 55 -14.48 4.97 -11.97
CA GLU A 55 -15.61 4.14 -12.43
C GLU A 55 -15.97 3.04 -11.41
N ASN A 56 -15.18 2.90 -10.33
CA ASN A 56 -15.48 2.04 -9.20
C ASN A 56 -16.07 2.85 -8.01
N PRO A 57 -17.41 2.98 -7.93
CA PRO A 57 -18.06 3.76 -6.87
C PRO A 57 -17.85 3.18 -5.47
N LYS A 58 -17.66 1.87 -5.34
CA LYS A 58 -17.41 1.22 -4.04
C LYS A 58 -16.05 1.63 -3.47
N GLU A 59 -15.04 1.74 -4.33
CA GLU A 59 -13.71 2.20 -3.92
C GLU A 59 -13.73 3.66 -3.44
N ASN A 60 -14.43 4.54 -4.16
CA ASN A 60 -14.60 5.93 -3.75
C ASN A 60 -15.35 6.05 -2.42
N LEU A 61 -16.43 5.30 -2.27
CA LEU A 61 -17.21 5.28 -1.03
C LEU A 61 -16.36 4.77 0.16
N ALA A 62 -15.54 3.73 -0.05
CA ALA A 62 -14.59 3.23 0.94
C ALA A 62 -13.62 4.33 1.39
N PHE A 63 -13.03 5.05 0.43
CA PHE A 63 -12.14 6.17 0.71
C PHE A 63 -12.84 7.23 1.55
N VAL A 64 -13.98 7.75 1.08
CA VAL A 64 -14.73 8.81 1.75
C VAL A 64 -15.12 8.42 3.18
N LYS A 65 -15.65 7.21 3.38
CA LYS A 65 -16.11 6.74 4.70
C LYS A 65 -14.97 6.50 5.67
N PHE A 66 -13.83 6.01 5.19
CA PHE A 66 -12.63 5.90 6.01
C PHE A 66 -12.03 7.26 6.33
N SER A 67 -11.95 8.20 5.37
CA SER A 67 -11.51 9.58 5.61
C SER A 67 -12.33 10.26 6.70
N GLU A 68 -13.67 10.22 6.60
CA GLU A 68 -14.58 10.78 7.61
C GLU A 68 -14.33 10.20 9.02
N SER A 69 -14.04 8.90 9.10
CA SER A 69 -13.78 8.23 10.37
C SER A 69 -12.39 8.58 10.93
N PHE A 70 -11.37 8.64 10.07
CA PHE A 70 -10.01 9.02 10.46
C PHE A 70 -9.93 10.48 10.93
N LEU A 71 -10.62 11.41 10.27
CA LEU A 71 -10.70 12.80 10.70
C LEU A 71 -11.30 12.92 12.10
N LYS A 72 -12.38 12.18 12.39
CA LYS A 72 -13.01 12.16 13.73
C LYS A 72 -12.09 11.62 14.82
N LEU A 73 -11.12 10.77 14.45
CA LEU A 73 -10.11 10.22 15.36
C LEU A 73 -8.85 11.10 15.45
N GLY A 74 -8.80 12.23 14.73
CA GLY A 74 -7.67 13.15 14.74
C GLY A 74 -6.45 12.66 13.96
N PHE A 75 -6.68 11.86 12.91
CA PHE A 75 -5.62 11.52 11.96
C PHE A 75 -5.46 12.61 10.89
N ASN A 76 -4.22 12.78 10.43
CA ASN A 76 -3.90 13.66 9.32
C ASN A 76 -4.21 12.96 8.00
N VAL A 77 -5.45 13.06 7.54
CA VAL A 77 -5.92 12.59 6.23
C VAL A 77 -6.60 13.77 5.51
N PRO A 78 -6.78 13.76 4.19
CA PRO A 78 -7.43 14.89 3.51
C PRO A 78 -8.88 15.06 3.97
N GLU A 79 -9.30 16.30 4.19
CA GLU A 79 -10.72 16.61 4.41
C GLU A 79 -11.53 16.30 3.15
N ILE A 80 -12.65 15.60 3.30
CA ILE A 80 -13.60 15.37 2.21
C ILE A 80 -14.50 16.60 2.07
N TYR A 81 -14.43 17.22 0.89
CA TYR A 81 -15.14 18.45 0.58
C TYR A 81 -16.54 18.21 0.00
N GLY A 82 -16.74 17.08 -0.66
CA GLY A 82 -18.02 16.66 -1.22
C GLY A 82 -17.87 15.44 -2.12
N PHE A 83 -18.97 14.74 -2.38
CA PHE A 83 -19.03 13.58 -3.26
C PHE A 83 -20.37 13.56 -4.02
N SER A 84 -20.38 12.96 -5.21
CA SER A 84 -21.57 12.87 -6.06
C SER A 84 -22.50 11.75 -5.62
N ASP A 85 -23.78 11.85 -5.96
CA ASP A 85 -24.81 10.89 -5.57
C ASP A 85 -24.57 9.48 -6.14
N ASP A 86 -23.92 9.39 -7.31
CA ASP A 86 -23.51 8.13 -7.93
C ASP A 86 -22.19 7.55 -7.38
N ASN A 87 -21.53 8.28 -6.47
CA ASN A 87 -20.21 7.99 -5.89
C ASN A 87 -19.06 7.87 -6.91
N LEU A 88 -19.23 8.34 -8.14
CA LEU A 88 -18.16 8.32 -9.15
C LEU A 88 -17.17 9.47 -8.98
N PHE A 89 -17.60 10.55 -8.32
CA PHE A 89 -16.82 11.76 -8.11
C PHE A 89 -16.74 12.14 -6.64
N TYR A 90 -15.58 12.61 -6.21
CA TYR A 90 -15.44 13.35 -4.96
C TYR A 90 -14.37 14.43 -5.08
N ILE A 91 -14.47 15.43 -4.21
CA ILE A 91 -13.46 16.46 -4.03
C ILE A 91 -12.94 16.43 -2.59
N GLU A 92 -11.65 16.70 -2.44
CA GLU A 92 -10.93 16.63 -1.16
C GLU A 92 -9.88 17.74 -1.04
N GLU A 93 -9.33 17.89 0.17
CA GLU A 93 -8.24 18.81 0.45
C GLU A 93 -7.01 18.59 -0.46
N ASP A 94 -6.44 19.68 -0.99
CA ASP A 94 -5.14 19.63 -1.65
C ASP A 94 -4.00 19.68 -0.61
N LEU A 95 -3.35 18.52 -0.46
CA LEU A 95 -2.20 18.34 0.44
C LEU A 95 -0.86 18.80 -0.17
N GLY A 96 -0.87 19.31 -1.41
CA GLY A 96 0.34 19.72 -2.14
C GLY A 96 0.92 18.60 -2.99
N ASP A 97 2.15 18.80 -3.46
CA ASP A 97 2.83 17.88 -4.39
C ASP A 97 3.98 17.09 -3.74
N MET A 98 4.35 17.43 -2.50
CA MET A 98 5.49 16.82 -1.82
C MET A 98 5.07 15.52 -1.13
N THR A 99 5.56 14.40 -1.62
CA THR A 99 5.41 13.09 -0.94
C THR A 99 6.56 12.87 0.03
N LEU A 100 6.41 11.96 0.99
CA LEU A 100 7.49 11.51 1.87
C LEU A 100 8.61 10.88 1.06
N LYS A 101 8.27 10.14 -0.01
CA LYS A 101 9.26 9.57 -0.93
C LYS A 101 10.15 10.64 -1.58
N SER A 102 9.58 11.74 -2.07
CA SER A 102 10.36 12.83 -2.66
C SER A 102 11.09 13.67 -1.61
N ALA A 103 10.47 13.88 -0.45
CA ALA A 103 11.08 14.65 0.63
C ALA A 103 12.35 13.97 1.16
N VAL A 104 12.36 12.64 1.31
CA VAL A 104 13.53 11.93 1.85
C VAL A 104 14.69 11.78 0.88
N SER A 105 14.47 11.89 -0.44
CA SER A 105 15.56 11.79 -1.43
C SER A 105 16.52 12.98 -1.40
N GLU A 106 16.08 14.12 -0.83
CA GLU A 106 16.86 15.34 -0.71
C GLU A 106 17.47 15.52 0.69
N LYS A 107 17.19 14.59 1.61
CA LYS A 107 17.57 14.66 3.03
C LYS A 107 18.76 13.77 3.35
N ASP A 108 19.48 14.13 4.42
CA ASP A 108 20.49 13.25 4.98
C ASP A 108 19.84 11.99 5.62
N SER A 109 20.70 11.03 6.00
CA SER A 109 20.24 9.75 6.53
C SER A 109 19.51 9.89 7.87
N GLU A 110 19.85 10.87 8.69
CA GLU A 110 19.25 11.05 10.02
C GLU A 110 17.84 11.63 9.91
N GLU A 111 17.67 12.68 9.11
CA GLU A 111 16.36 13.27 8.85
C GLU A 111 15.42 12.30 8.13
N LYS A 112 15.94 11.52 7.16
CA LYS A 112 15.19 10.46 6.49
C LYS A 112 14.63 9.46 7.51
N ILE A 113 15.49 8.96 8.40
CA ILE A 113 15.09 7.99 9.43
C ILE A 113 14.11 8.60 10.42
N HIS A 114 14.29 9.87 10.80
CA HIS A 114 13.36 10.57 11.67
C HIS A 114 11.95 10.62 11.07
N LEU A 115 11.83 10.96 9.79
CA LEU A 115 10.54 10.98 9.08
C LEU A 115 9.90 9.60 8.95
N TYR A 116 10.71 8.54 8.71
CA TYR A 116 10.21 7.17 8.70
C TYR A 116 9.73 6.71 10.09
N LYS A 117 10.41 7.08 11.17
CA LYS A 117 9.96 6.83 12.53
C LYS A 117 8.63 7.54 12.83
N LYS A 118 8.47 8.79 12.39
CA LYS A 118 7.20 9.53 12.51
C LYS A 118 6.07 8.79 11.77
N ALA A 119 6.33 8.34 10.54
CA ALA A 119 5.36 7.55 9.77
C ALA A 119 4.96 6.24 10.48
N LEU A 120 5.93 5.51 11.04
CA LEU A 120 5.65 4.26 11.76
C LEU A 120 4.87 4.48 13.06
N ASN A 121 5.11 5.58 13.77
CA ASN A 121 4.31 5.95 14.94
C ASN A 121 2.84 6.19 14.56
N ASP A 122 2.61 6.90 13.45
CA ASP A 122 1.25 7.10 12.94
C ASP A 122 0.63 5.80 12.42
N LEU A 123 1.41 4.91 11.81
CA LEU A 123 0.94 3.58 11.40
C LEU A 123 0.39 2.79 12.61
N ILE A 124 1.10 2.76 13.73
CA ILE A 124 0.62 2.10 14.96
C ILE A 124 -0.72 2.69 15.39
N ARG A 125 -0.85 4.03 15.35
CA ARG A 125 -2.10 4.71 15.67
C ARG A 125 -3.22 4.29 14.73
N PHE A 126 -2.99 4.28 13.41
CA PHE A 126 -3.97 3.80 12.43
C PHE A 126 -4.39 2.37 12.77
N GLN A 127 -3.43 1.47 12.96
CA GLN A 127 -3.68 0.06 13.15
C GLN A 127 -4.45 -0.24 14.43
N VAL A 128 -4.12 0.42 15.54
CA VAL A 128 -4.69 0.10 16.86
C VAL A 128 -5.90 0.96 17.20
N LEU A 129 -5.83 2.28 17.00
CA LEU A 129 -6.87 3.19 17.47
C LEU A 129 -8.10 3.21 16.56
N SER A 130 -7.94 2.89 15.28
CA SER A 130 -9.06 2.87 14.32
C SER A 130 -9.76 1.52 14.22
N LYS A 131 -9.14 0.44 14.72
CA LYS A 131 -9.57 -0.93 14.43
C LYS A 131 -11.04 -1.20 14.73
N ASP A 132 -11.59 -0.61 15.79
CA ASP A 132 -13.00 -0.79 16.23
C ASP A 132 -13.88 0.44 15.95
N LYS A 133 -13.35 1.41 15.21
CA LYS A 133 -13.99 2.70 14.92
C LYS A 133 -14.36 2.86 13.46
N LEU A 134 -13.82 2.00 12.59
CA LEU A 134 -14.17 1.95 11.17
C LEU A 134 -15.35 1.00 10.93
N ASP A 135 -16.20 1.38 9.99
CA ASP A 135 -17.23 0.49 9.44
C ASP A 135 -16.67 -0.28 8.24
N TYR A 136 -16.25 -1.53 8.49
CA TYR A 136 -15.70 -2.41 7.46
C TYR A 136 -16.76 -2.93 6.46
N SER A 137 -18.04 -2.56 6.60
CA SER A 137 -19.02 -2.80 5.54
C SER A 137 -18.70 -2.01 4.25
N TYR A 138 -17.93 -0.92 4.37
CA TYR A 138 -17.44 -0.12 3.25
C TYR A 138 -16.20 -0.68 2.57
N CYS A 139 -15.58 -1.76 3.07
CA CYS A 139 -14.47 -2.40 2.36
C CYS A 139 -14.93 -2.88 0.97
N TYR A 140 -14.33 -2.35 -0.10
CA TYR A 140 -14.79 -2.63 -1.47
C TYR A 140 -14.28 -3.95 -2.05
N GLN A 141 -13.22 -4.54 -1.48
CA GLN A 141 -12.64 -5.81 -1.92
C GLN A 141 -13.01 -6.95 -0.95
N THR A 142 -12.44 -6.89 0.25
CA THR A 142 -12.72 -7.84 1.34
C THR A 142 -12.57 -7.12 2.68
N LYS A 143 -13.27 -7.62 3.69
CA LYS A 143 -13.31 -7.07 5.05
C LYS A 143 -12.10 -7.45 5.89
N CYS A 144 -11.44 -8.56 5.56
CA CYS A 144 -10.29 -9.06 6.29
C CYS A 144 -9.20 -9.58 5.34
N PHE A 145 -7.97 -9.59 5.83
CA PHE A 145 -6.84 -10.24 5.19
C PHE A 145 -6.88 -11.74 5.52
N ASP A 146 -7.45 -12.52 4.61
CA ASP A 146 -7.67 -13.96 4.78
C ASP A 146 -6.97 -14.78 3.67
N GLU A 147 -7.21 -16.09 3.70
CA GLU A 147 -6.67 -17.03 2.71
C GLU A 147 -7.09 -16.71 1.26
N SER A 148 -8.24 -16.05 1.04
CA SER A 148 -8.65 -15.65 -0.31
C SER A 148 -7.73 -14.56 -0.86
N VAL A 149 -7.33 -13.60 -0.02
CA VAL A 149 -6.37 -12.55 -0.41
C VAL A 149 -5.00 -13.15 -0.71
N LEU A 150 -4.55 -14.12 0.10
CA LEU A 150 -3.31 -14.83 -0.20
C LEU A 150 -3.38 -15.54 -1.54
N LYS A 151 -4.48 -16.25 -1.82
CA LYS A 151 -4.66 -16.98 -3.07
C LYS A 151 -4.60 -16.05 -4.28
N ASP A 152 -5.18 -14.86 -4.19
CA ASP A 152 -5.11 -13.86 -5.27
C ASP A 152 -3.68 -13.33 -5.46
N ASP A 153 -3.00 -12.98 -4.36
CA ASP A 153 -1.61 -12.47 -4.40
C ASP A 153 -0.63 -13.52 -4.95
N PHE A 154 -0.72 -14.76 -4.46
CA PHE A 154 0.09 -15.89 -4.90
C PHE A 154 -0.27 -16.35 -6.32
N GLY A 155 -1.55 -16.33 -6.69
CA GLY A 155 -1.99 -16.67 -8.04
C GLY A 155 -1.42 -15.71 -9.07
N LYS A 156 -1.42 -14.41 -8.77
CA LYS A 156 -0.78 -13.40 -9.65
C LYS A 156 0.73 -13.62 -9.75
N PHE A 157 1.41 -13.93 -8.65
CA PHE A 157 2.83 -14.28 -8.67
C PHE A 157 3.10 -15.54 -9.51
N HIS A 158 2.25 -16.56 -9.35
CA HIS A 158 2.33 -17.79 -10.10
C HIS A 158 2.18 -17.55 -11.61
N ASP A 159 1.08 -16.91 -12.02
CA ASP A 159 0.70 -16.79 -13.43
C ASP A 159 1.64 -15.89 -14.22
N TYR A 160 2.14 -14.83 -13.59
CA TYR A 160 2.95 -13.82 -14.27
C TYR A 160 4.46 -14.01 -14.08
N LEU A 161 4.91 -14.62 -12.98
CA LEU A 161 6.33 -14.85 -12.73
C LEU A 161 6.73 -16.33 -12.77
N LEU A 162 6.21 -17.17 -11.87
CA LEU A 162 6.65 -18.57 -11.74
C LEU A 162 6.44 -19.37 -13.03
N LYS A 163 5.25 -19.26 -13.63
CA LYS A 163 4.87 -20.04 -14.80
C LYS A 163 5.76 -19.72 -16.00
N ASN A 164 6.02 -18.44 -16.21
CA ASN A 164 6.64 -17.93 -17.44
C ASN A 164 8.17 -17.99 -17.40
N TYR A 165 8.78 -17.91 -16.23
CA TYR A 165 10.22 -17.62 -16.11
C TYR A 165 11.01 -18.60 -15.25
N LEU A 166 10.34 -19.56 -14.60
CA LEU A 166 11.01 -20.57 -13.80
C LEU A 166 10.70 -21.97 -14.32
N THR A 167 11.77 -22.72 -14.60
CA THR A 167 11.71 -24.12 -15.04
C THR A 167 12.63 -24.96 -14.16
N GLY A 168 12.56 -26.30 -14.26
CA GLY A 168 13.54 -27.18 -13.61
C GLY A 168 13.27 -27.62 -12.17
N PHE A 169 12.13 -27.26 -11.57
CA PHE A 169 11.67 -27.86 -10.31
C PHE A 169 10.13 -27.99 -10.26
N ASP A 170 9.63 -28.83 -9.35
CA ASP A 170 8.20 -29.01 -9.07
C ASP A 170 7.64 -27.78 -8.33
N LYS A 171 7.48 -26.69 -9.08
CA LYS A 171 7.14 -25.36 -8.57
C LYS A 171 5.72 -25.29 -8.01
N ASP A 172 4.78 -26.04 -8.57
CA ASP A 172 3.37 -26.00 -8.20
C ASP A 172 3.16 -26.65 -6.83
N ASN A 173 3.71 -27.84 -6.61
CA ASN A 173 3.68 -28.54 -5.32
C ASN A 173 4.42 -27.76 -4.21
N LEU A 174 5.57 -27.14 -4.54
CA LEU A 174 6.29 -26.32 -3.58
C LEU A 174 5.53 -25.04 -3.22
N LEU A 175 4.92 -24.38 -4.21
CA LEU A 175 4.06 -23.22 -4.00
C LEU A 175 2.86 -23.58 -3.11
N GLU A 176 2.23 -24.74 -3.34
CA GLU A 176 1.11 -25.22 -2.55
C GLU A 176 1.49 -25.36 -1.07
N LYS A 177 2.62 -25.98 -0.76
CA LYS A 177 3.12 -26.10 0.64
C LYS A 177 3.40 -24.75 1.28
N VAL A 178 3.99 -23.83 0.52
CA VAL A 178 4.25 -22.46 0.98
C VAL A 178 2.94 -21.73 1.25
N MET A 179 1.95 -21.85 0.36
CA MET A 179 0.62 -21.26 0.54
C MET A 179 -0.09 -21.83 1.75
N MET A 180 -0.05 -23.15 1.97
CA MET A 180 -0.63 -23.80 3.15
C MET A 180 -0.04 -23.22 4.44
N PHE A 181 1.29 -23.10 4.52
CA PHE A 181 1.95 -22.49 5.67
C PHE A 181 1.52 -21.02 5.87
N CYS A 182 1.42 -20.24 4.80
CA CYS A 182 0.99 -18.84 4.89
C CYS A 182 -0.48 -18.73 5.33
N SER A 183 -1.35 -19.64 4.87
CA SER A 183 -2.74 -19.73 5.34
C SER A 183 -2.81 -20.01 6.83
N ASP A 184 -2.02 -20.97 7.32
CA ASP A 184 -1.96 -21.29 8.75
C ASP A 184 -1.40 -20.12 9.58
N LEU A 185 -0.34 -19.46 9.09
CA LEU A 185 0.20 -18.24 9.70
C LEU A 185 -0.87 -17.16 9.86
N ILE A 186 -1.69 -16.91 8.84
CA ILE A 186 -2.78 -15.94 8.93
C ILE A 186 -3.78 -16.38 9.99
N ARG A 187 -4.23 -17.65 9.97
CA ARG A 187 -5.21 -18.15 10.96
C ARG A 187 -4.71 -18.02 12.40
N ASP A 188 -3.41 -18.22 12.62
CA ASP A 188 -2.76 -18.13 13.94
C ASP A 188 -2.35 -16.71 14.34
N SER A 189 -2.45 -15.74 13.44
CA SER A 189 -2.10 -14.34 13.69
C SER A 189 -3.29 -13.55 14.23
N ASP A 190 -3.04 -12.57 15.09
CA ASP A 190 -4.05 -11.59 15.44
C ASP A 190 -4.29 -10.66 14.24
N ASN A 191 -5.48 -10.80 13.63
CA ASN A 191 -5.89 -10.08 12.43
C ASN A 191 -6.97 -9.04 12.72
N ASP A 192 -7.15 -8.65 13.98
CA ASP A 192 -8.21 -7.71 14.37
C ASP A 192 -7.79 -6.23 14.30
N PHE A 193 -6.65 -5.90 13.69
CA PHE A 193 -6.17 -4.52 13.54
C PHE A 193 -6.59 -3.91 12.21
N PHE A 194 -6.55 -2.58 12.11
CA PHE A 194 -6.73 -1.94 10.80
C PHE A 194 -5.49 -2.13 9.95
N LEU A 195 -5.59 -2.90 8.89
CA LEU A 195 -4.59 -3.06 7.84
C LEU A 195 -4.78 -1.96 6.78
N TYR A 196 -3.81 -1.07 6.66
CA TYR A 196 -3.77 0.02 5.69
C TYR A 196 -3.57 -0.49 4.25
N ARG A 197 -2.82 -1.59 4.08
CA ARG A 197 -2.57 -2.33 2.82
C ARG A 197 -1.70 -1.63 1.77
N ASP A 198 -1.70 -0.31 1.66
CA ASP A 198 -0.73 0.42 0.82
C ASP A 198 0.03 1.53 1.57
N PHE A 199 0.45 1.22 2.80
CA PHE A 199 1.25 2.12 3.62
C PHE A 199 2.69 2.23 3.07
N GLN A 200 2.91 3.23 2.21
CA GLN A 200 4.19 3.45 1.52
C GLN A 200 4.55 4.93 1.49
N PRO A 201 5.85 5.31 1.47
CA PRO A 201 6.27 6.71 1.45
C PRO A 201 5.72 7.55 0.27
N ARG A 202 5.36 6.92 -0.85
CA ARG A 202 4.71 7.63 -1.97
C ARG A 202 3.26 8.07 -1.68
N ASN A 203 2.60 7.40 -0.73
CA ASN A 203 1.21 7.64 -0.34
C ASN A 203 1.12 8.44 0.97
N ILE A 204 2.22 9.08 1.36
CA ILE A 204 2.31 9.96 2.53
C ILE A 204 2.72 11.33 2.00
N MET A 205 1.92 12.36 2.24
CA MET A 205 2.17 13.73 1.82
C MET A 205 2.87 14.48 2.96
N LEU A 206 3.83 15.34 2.63
CA LEU A 206 4.49 16.24 3.58
C LEU A 206 3.99 17.66 3.35
N LYS A 207 3.24 18.18 4.32
CA LYS A 207 2.66 19.53 4.28
C LYS A 207 2.92 20.21 5.61
N ASN A 208 3.57 21.38 5.58
CA ASN A 208 3.90 22.16 6.77
C ASN A 208 4.65 21.35 7.85
N ASN A 209 5.59 20.50 7.43
CA ASN A 209 6.36 19.58 8.29
C ASN A 209 5.52 18.47 8.99
N GLU A 210 4.26 18.32 8.59
CA GLU A 210 3.36 17.27 9.04
C GLU A 210 3.11 16.23 7.95
N LEU A 211 2.96 14.98 8.38
CA LEU A 211 2.65 13.86 7.50
C LEU A 211 1.13 13.71 7.38
N TYR A 212 0.66 13.59 6.14
CA TYR A 212 -0.72 13.30 5.81
C TYR A 212 -0.80 12.01 4.99
N TYR A 213 -1.85 11.24 5.18
CA TYR A 213 -1.96 9.88 4.69
C TYR A 213 -3.06 9.78 3.64
N ILE A 214 -2.78 9.10 2.53
CA ILE A 214 -3.73 8.86 1.43
C ILE A 214 -3.68 7.39 0.98
N ASP A 215 -4.58 6.99 0.10
CA ASP A 215 -4.62 5.66 -0.53
C ASP A 215 -4.93 4.48 0.43
N TYR A 216 -5.73 4.72 1.47
CA TYR A 216 -6.18 3.72 2.45
C TYR A 216 -7.53 3.06 2.12
N GLN A 217 -8.13 3.30 0.96
CA GLN A 217 -9.44 2.74 0.58
C GLN A 217 -9.42 1.21 0.41
N SER A 218 -8.24 0.64 0.21
CA SER A 218 -8.01 -0.81 0.26
C SER A 218 -7.84 -1.34 1.69
N GLY A 219 -8.03 -0.50 2.70
CA GLY A 219 -7.92 -0.86 4.10
C GLY A 219 -8.97 -1.88 4.55
N ARG A 220 -8.58 -2.75 5.49
CA ARG A 220 -9.39 -3.89 5.97
C ARG A 220 -8.89 -4.36 7.34
N LYS A 221 -9.52 -5.36 7.96
CA LYS A 221 -8.96 -6.01 9.15
C LYS A 221 -7.75 -6.88 8.77
N GLY A 222 -6.67 -6.86 9.54
CA GLY A 222 -5.51 -7.71 9.26
C GLY A 222 -4.39 -7.59 10.29
N PRO A 223 -3.26 -8.28 10.04
CA PRO A 223 -2.15 -8.36 10.99
C PRO A 223 -1.27 -7.10 10.96
N LEU A 224 -0.80 -6.68 12.13
CA LEU A 224 0.06 -5.49 12.32
C LEU A 224 1.32 -5.51 11.45
N GLN A 225 1.94 -6.69 11.37
CA GLN A 225 3.21 -6.91 10.72
C GLN A 225 3.17 -6.59 9.22
N TYR A 226 2.01 -6.72 8.58
CA TYR A 226 1.89 -6.64 7.13
C TYR A 226 2.22 -5.25 6.57
N ASP A 227 1.76 -4.19 7.22
CA ASP A 227 2.07 -2.82 6.78
C ASP A 227 3.48 -2.40 7.18
N LEU A 228 3.98 -2.85 8.34
CA LEU A 228 5.39 -2.62 8.72
C LEU A 228 6.31 -3.28 7.69
N ALA A 229 6.06 -4.56 7.37
CA ALA A 229 6.78 -5.31 6.35
C ALA A 229 6.65 -4.65 4.97
N SER A 230 5.44 -4.17 4.64
CA SER A 230 5.22 -3.38 3.43
C SER A 230 6.15 -2.20 3.35
N PHE A 231 6.22 -1.41 4.42
CA PHE A 231 6.97 -0.16 4.46
C PHE A 231 8.47 -0.40 4.35
N VAL A 232 9.01 -1.38 5.09
CA VAL A 232 10.46 -1.57 5.20
C VAL A 232 11.06 -2.51 4.15
N TYR A 233 10.32 -3.52 3.65
CA TYR A 233 10.82 -4.44 2.62
C TYR A 233 10.34 -4.10 1.22
N SER A 234 9.04 -3.89 1.03
CA SER A 234 8.44 -3.74 -0.32
C SER A 234 8.08 -2.31 -0.71
N GLY A 235 8.28 -1.36 0.20
CA GLY A 235 7.93 0.03 0.01
C GLY A 235 8.90 0.72 -0.94
N SER A 236 8.54 1.92 -1.37
CA SER A 236 9.46 2.78 -2.13
C SER A 236 10.62 3.35 -1.29
N ALA A 237 10.80 2.87 -0.05
CA ALA A 237 11.90 3.25 0.81
C ALA A 237 13.15 2.45 0.43
N GLU A 238 14.23 3.16 0.12
CA GLU A 238 15.55 2.57 -0.10
C GLU A 238 16.27 2.47 1.25
N LEU A 239 16.10 1.31 1.89
CA LEU A 239 16.61 1.03 3.23
C LEU A 239 17.72 -0.02 3.18
N THR A 240 18.77 0.19 3.97
CA THR A 240 19.75 -0.86 4.27
C THR A 240 19.14 -1.91 5.22
N ARG A 241 19.84 -3.04 5.40
CA ARG A 241 19.44 -4.07 6.36
C ARG A 241 19.33 -3.53 7.78
N ASP A 242 20.31 -2.73 8.20
CA ASP A 242 20.36 -2.16 9.54
C ASP A 242 19.25 -1.13 9.76
N GLU A 243 18.95 -0.32 8.73
CA GLU A 243 17.84 0.63 8.79
C GLU A 243 16.49 -0.08 8.90
N ARG A 244 16.26 -1.17 8.15
CA ARG A 244 15.04 -2.00 8.30
C ARG A 244 14.89 -2.55 9.71
N TYR A 245 15.98 -3.13 10.24
CA TYR A 245 15.98 -3.70 11.58
C TYR A 245 15.70 -2.63 12.64
N MET A 246 16.36 -1.48 12.56
CA MET A 246 16.16 -0.35 13.46
C MET A 246 14.72 0.18 13.41
N LEU A 247 14.12 0.30 12.22
CA LEU A 247 12.73 0.74 12.07
C LEU A 247 11.73 -0.29 12.61
N MET A 248 12.01 -1.59 12.45
CA MET A 248 11.20 -2.67 13.04
C MET A 248 11.25 -2.61 14.57
N ILE A 249 12.45 -2.46 15.15
CA ILE A 249 12.61 -2.33 16.61
C ILE A 249 11.91 -1.07 17.12
N HIS A 250 12.07 0.07 16.44
CA HIS A 250 11.38 1.31 16.80
C HIS A 250 9.85 1.13 16.80
N TYR A 251 9.30 0.46 15.79
CA TYR A 251 7.88 0.15 15.74
C TYR A 251 7.44 -0.71 16.93
N GLU A 252 8.17 -1.79 17.23
CA GLU A 252 7.88 -2.68 18.35
C GLU A 252 7.90 -1.95 19.71
N GLU A 253 8.93 -1.16 19.97
CA GLU A 253 9.06 -0.39 21.22
C GLU A 253 7.88 0.57 21.42
N ASN A 254 7.40 1.21 20.35
CA ASN A 254 6.27 2.12 20.43
C ASN A 254 4.92 1.39 20.50
N LEU A 255 4.80 0.21 19.88
CA LEU A 255 3.56 -0.59 19.91
C LEU A 255 3.18 -1.01 21.34
N ARG A 256 4.18 -1.25 22.21
CA ARG A 256 3.98 -1.61 23.63
C ARG A 256 3.19 -0.57 24.42
N ASN A 257 3.18 0.69 23.97
CA ASN A 257 2.38 1.74 24.61
C ASN A 257 0.89 1.64 24.31
N TYR A 258 0.50 0.79 23.34
CA TYR A 258 -0.88 0.65 22.89
C TYR A 258 -1.47 -0.72 23.22
N ILE A 259 -0.69 -1.80 23.11
CA ILE A 259 -1.16 -3.17 23.34
C ILE A 259 -0.08 -4.03 24.00
N ASN A 260 -0.54 -5.10 24.67
CA ASN A 260 0.33 -6.22 25.05
C ASN A 260 0.42 -7.20 23.89
N TYR A 261 1.63 -7.68 23.59
CA TYR A 261 1.87 -8.67 22.54
C TYR A 261 3.09 -9.54 22.87
N ASN A 262 3.22 -10.70 22.22
CA ASN A 262 4.40 -11.54 22.33
C ASN A 262 5.45 -11.08 21.31
N GLU A 263 6.54 -10.46 21.79
CA GLU A 263 7.62 -9.93 20.95
C GLU A 263 8.30 -10.99 20.08
N GLN A 264 8.57 -12.17 20.65
CA GLN A 264 9.23 -13.25 19.90
C GLN A 264 8.34 -13.74 18.76
N LYS A 265 7.05 -13.94 19.02
CA LYS A 265 6.06 -14.30 17.98
C LYS A 265 5.93 -13.18 16.96
N PHE A 266 5.83 -11.93 17.38
CA PHE A 266 5.72 -10.78 16.48
C PHE A 266 6.88 -10.72 15.49
N ARG A 267 8.13 -10.83 15.97
CA ARG A 267 9.34 -10.81 15.12
C ARG A 267 9.39 -12.00 14.17
N LYS A 268 9.04 -13.20 14.66
CA LYS A 268 8.97 -14.39 13.82
C LYS A 268 7.95 -14.20 12.69
N ASP A 269 6.72 -13.82 13.03
CA ASP A 269 5.64 -13.59 12.07
C ASP A 269 5.97 -12.45 11.10
N PHE A 270 6.66 -11.41 11.57
CA PHE A 270 7.05 -10.25 10.75
C PHE A 270 7.84 -10.66 9.52
N TYR A 271 8.83 -11.55 9.65
CA TYR A 271 9.61 -12.00 8.51
C TYR A 271 8.76 -12.82 7.52
N TYR A 272 7.80 -13.61 8.00
CA TYR A 272 6.89 -14.31 7.10
C TYR A 272 5.90 -13.37 6.40
N PHE A 273 5.42 -12.31 7.07
CA PHE A 273 4.63 -11.28 6.40
C PHE A 273 5.44 -10.44 5.41
N ALA A 274 6.74 -10.23 5.66
CA ALA A 274 7.67 -9.66 4.68
C ALA A 274 7.83 -10.57 3.46
N PHE A 275 7.89 -11.89 3.65
CA PHE A 275 7.89 -12.86 2.56
C PHE A 275 6.61 -12.76 1.73
N ILE A 276 5.44 -12.82 2.36
CA ILE A 276 4.12 -12.68 1.68
C ILE A 276 4.07 -11.37 0.88
N ARG A 277 4.54 -10.27 1.47
CA ARG A 277 4.60 -8.97 0.80
C ARG A 277 5.51 -8.95 -0.42
N LEU A 278 6.69 -9.55 -0.33
CA LEU A 278 7.62 -9.63 -1.45
C LEU A 278 7.04 -10.47 -2.60
N ILE A 279 6.38 -11.60 -2.30
CA ILE A 279 5.65 -12.41 -3.30
C ILE A 279 4.58 -11.56 -4.00
N GLN A 280 3.77 -10.82 -3.25
CA GLN A 280 2.72 -9.96 -3.78
C GLN A 280 3.24 -8.87 -4.73
N VAL A 281 4.32 -8.16 -4.35
CA VAL A 281 4.89 -7.10 -5.21
C VAL A 281 5.60 -7.68 -6.42
N LEU A 282 6.29 -8.82 -6.30
CA LEU A 282 6.91 -9.50 -7.43
C LEU A 282 5.87 -9.92 -8.47
N GLY A 283 4.75 -10.48 -8.04
CA GLY A 283 3.64 -10.80 -8.95
C GLY A 283 3.05 -9.56 -9.61
N SER A 284 3.00 -8.44 -8.89
CA SER A 284 2.53 -7.16 -9.45
C SER A 284 3.50 -6.55 -10.45
N TYR A 285 4.81 -6.62 -10.22
CA TYR A 285 5.81 -6.16 -11.18
C TYR A 285 5.83 -7.04 -12.43
N ALA A 286 5.74 -8.36 -12.27
CA ALA A 286 5.65 -9.31 -13.38
C ALA A 286 4.41 -9.07 -14.24
N TYR A 287 3.25 -8.83 -13.60
CA TYR A 287 2.02 -8.47 -14.30
C TYR A 287 2.17 -7.18 -15.13
N VAL A 288 2.73 -6.12 -14.53
CA VAL A 288 2.92 -4.84 -15.22
C VAL A 288 3.91 -5.00 -16.37
N TYR A 289 4.98 -5.75 -16.17
CA TYR A 289 5.92 -6.10 -17.23
C TYR A 289 5.20 -6.83 -18.37
N GLU A 290 4.42 -7.87 -18.10
CA GLU A 290 3.72 -8.63 -19.14
C GLU A 290 2.71 -7.78 -19.92
N ARG A 291 1.99 -6.89 -19.23
CA ARG A 291 0.96 -6.05 -19.85
C ARG A 291 1.52 -4.86 -20.64
N ARG A 292 2.61 -4.26 -20.17
CA ARG A 292 3.12 -2.97 -20.69
C ARG A 292 4.52 -3.06 -21.29
N LYS A 293 5.22 -4.19 -21.10
CA LYS A 293 6.63 -4.39 -21.44
C LYS A 293 7.53 -3.27 -20.89
N ASP A 294 7.19 -2.78 -19.70
CA ASP A 294 7.96 -1.76 -18.99
C ASP A 294 9.22 -2.37 -18.39
N GLN A 295 10.35 -2.15 -19.05
CA GLN A 295 11.66 -2.65 -18.65
C GLN A 295 12.11 -2.16 -17.26
N LYS A 296 11.52 -1.11 -16.69
CA LYS A 296 11.80 -0.74 -15.29
C LYS A 296 11.33 -1.81 -14.30
N MET A 297 10.36 -2.66 -14.69
CA MET A 297 9.86 -3.72 -13.82
C MET A 297 10.86 -4.86 -13.65
N THR A 298 11.74 -5.14 -14.63
CA THR A 298 12.74 -6.22 -14.52
C THR A 298 13.74 -5.92 -13.41
N GLU A 299 14.22 -4.68 -13.33
CA GLU A 299 15.10 -4.23 -12.24
C GLU A 299 14.39 -4.31 -10.88
N LYS A 300 13.10 -3.95 -10.81
CA LYS A 300 12.32 -4.10 -9.57
C LYS A 300 12.12 -5.56 -9.16
N ILE A 301 11.91 -6.46 -10.12
CA ILE A 301 11.82 -7.91 -9.88
C ILE A 301 13.14 -8.41 -9.31
N LYS A 302 14.27 -8.05 -9.93
CA LYS A 302 15.61 -8.39 -9.45
C LYS A 302 15.85 -7.91 -8.02
N GLN A 303 15.54 -6.65 -7.72
CA GLN A 303 15.67 -6.10 -6.37
C GLN A 303 14.76 -6.82 -5.36
N GLY A 304 13.55 -7.19 -5.75
CA GLY A 304 12.63 -7.98 -4.92
C GLY A 304 13.17 -9.38 -4.61
N LEU A 305 13.82 -10.04 -5.58
CA LEU A 305 14.44 -11.36 -5.40
C LEU A 305 15.66 -11.29 -4.48
N LEU A 306 16.51 -10.26 -4.60
CA LEU A 306 17.62 -10.03 -3.67
C LEU A 306 17.12 -9.83 -2.23
N LYS A 307 16.02 -9.10 -2.06
CA LYS A 307 15.37 -8.91 -0.74
C LYS A 307 14.82 -10.23 -0.19
N LEU A 308 14.25 -11.10 -1.04
CA LEU A 308 13.83 -12.44 -0.63
C LEU A 308 15.01 -13.30 -0.18
N GLU A 309 16.12 -13.26 -0.92
CA GLU A 309 17.36 -13.97 -0.56
C GLU A 309 17.90 -13.51 0.80
N GLU A 310 17.96 -12.20 1.04
CA GLU A 310 18.38 -11.64 2.32
C GLU A 310 17.44 -12.06 3.46
N LEU A 311 16.13 -12.00 3.21
CA LEU A 311 15.09 -12.37 4.17
C LEU A 311 15.16 -13.84 4.58
N ASN A 312 15.58 -14.72 3.67
CA ASN A 312 15.66 -16.18 3.84
C ASN A 312 16.39 -16.60 5.13
N ASN A 313 17.42 -15.84 5.52
CA ASN A 313 18.21 -16.10 6.72
C ASN A 313 17.42 -15.94 8.04
N ASN A 314 16.25 -15.30 8.00
CA ASN A 314 15.37 -15.10 9.15
C ASN A 314 14.15 -16.03 9.15
N LEU A 315 14.04 -16.93 8.16
CA LEU A 315 12.91 -17.83 7.99
C LEU A 315 13.29 -19.26 8.38
N GLU A 316 12.50 -19.89 9.24
CA GLU A 316 12.78 -21.24 9.77
C GLU A 316 12.11 -22.35 8.93
N ASN A 317 11.16 -22.00 8.05
CA ASN A 317 10.37 -22.99 7.32
C ASN A 317 11.17 -23.52 6.12
N LYS A 318 11.42 -24.83 6.10
CA LYS A 318 12.25 -25.48 5.07
C LYS A 318 11.67 -25.39 3.66
N ASP A 319 10.35 -25.48 3.51
CA ASP A 319 9.70 -25.38 2.20
C ASP A 319 9.79 -23.95 1.66
N ILE A 320 9.57 -22.94 2.50
CA ILE A 320 9.79 -21.53 2.13
C ILE A 320 11.26 -21.28 1.77
N ASN A 321 12.20 -21.80 2.55
CA ASN A 321 13.62 -21.60 2.27
C ASN A 321 14.04 -22.25 0.95
N ARG A 322 13.55 -23.46 0.69
CA ARG A 322 13.74 -24.16 -0.59
C ARG A 322 13.11 -23.39 -1.74
N PHE A 323 11.92 -22.84 -1.53
CA PHE A 323 11.21 -22.04 -2.51
C PHE A 323 12.01 -20.79 -2.89
N ILE A 324 12.45 -20.00 -1.90
CA ILE A 324 13.30 -18.82 -2.12
C ILE A 324 14.59 -19.21 -2.84
N ASN A 325 15.29 -20.25 -2.41
CA ASN A 325 16.53 -20.69 -3.06
C ASN A 325 16.33 -21.05 -4.54
N ASN A 326 15.22 -21.72 -4.87
CA ASN A 326 14.87 -22.01 -6.27
C ASN A 326 14.51 -20.74 -7.05
N LEU A 327 13.80 -19.78 -6.43
CA LEU A 327 13.50 -18.49 -7.07
C LEU A 327 14.80 -17.73 -7.40
N THR A 328 15.72 -17.66 -6.45
CA THR A 328 16.92 -16.81 -6.56
C THR A 328 18.03 -17.44 -7.40
N SER A 329 18.15 -18.77 -7.42
CA SER A 329 19.13 -19.47 -8.27
C SER A 329 18.86 -19.28 -9.77
N HIS A 330 17.60 -19.03 -10.14
CA HIS A 330 17.16 -18.78 -11.51
C HIS A 330 16.98 -17.28 -11.81
N CYS A 331 17.47 -16.38 -10.94
CA CYS A 331 17.45 -14.93 -11.15
C CYS A 331 18.01 -14.52 -12.53
N SER A 332 19.03 -15.22 -13.04
CA SER A 332 19.63 -14.97 -14.35
C SER A 332 18.70 -15.33 -15.52
N GLU A 333 17.80 -16.30 -15.36
CA GLU A 333 16.75 -16.64 -16.34
C GLU A 333 15.62 -15.60 -16.32
N LEU A 334 15.30 -15.07 -15.13
CA LEU A 334 14.33 -13.99 -14.91
C LEU A 334 14.79 -12.62 -15.42
N ILE A 335 16.09 -12.42 -15.72
CA ILE A 335 16.67 -11.16 -16.22
C ILE A 335 16.84 -11.17 -17.76
N ARG A 336 16.61 -12.30 -18.45
CA ARG A 336 16.60 -12.34 -19.93
C ARG A 336 15.31 -11.77 -20.56
N ILE A 337 14.43 -11.29 -19.70
CA ILE A 337 13.23 -10.47 -19.93
C ILE A 337 13.63 -9.04 -20.35
#